data_AF-A0A4Q5UL58-F1
#
_entry.id   AF-A0A4Q5UL58-F1
#
_cell.length_a   1.000
_cell.length_b   1.000
_cell.length_c   1.000
_cell.angle_alpha   90.00
_cell.angle_beta   90.00
_cell.angle_gamma   90.00
#
_symmetry.space_group_name_H-M   'P 1'
#
loop_
_entity.id
_entity.type
_entity.pdbx_description
1 polymer ?
#
loop_
_entity_poly.entity_id
_entity_poly.type
_entity_poly.pdbx_seq_one_letter_code
_entity_poly.pdbx_strand_id
1 'polypeptide(L)'
;MKLSKQLRVLSGPTAIRIKMGLTQLALAKYLGISKSLVSMIENGNRSLPLAALLKISELEIHFAQLSASGNDAALSLPEYQESATEKTIRTSREKANELRLSQKKYELKWMAIKQQEIIQQIQQLDIAIAFESQYGAPGDDSPLVISRKGLLKKLKHCDQQAIAKLEGKIAQLEVVIASYAVNSPHEIPAENSINAAAPELSVPAVPAFQKQILPYGEPLFVNATYPTFSWILARQANSRHYSLAGPPVNTLRTPIPSSQLRA
;
A
#
# COMPACT_ATOMS: atom_id res chain seq x y z
N MET A 1 8.85 12.40 -22.02
CA MET A 1 9.47 11.06 -22.21
C MET A 1 10.63 11.21 -23.20
N LYS A 2 11.82 10.61 -22.99
CA LYS A 2 12.97 10.80 -23.89
C LYS A 2 12.74 10.09 -25.24
N LEU A 3 13.12 10.70 -26.36
CA LEU A 3 12.91 10.20 -27.73
C LEU A 3 13.49 8.80 -27.97
N SER A 4 14.60 8.47 -27.31
CA SER A 4 15.19 7.12 -27.34
C SER A 4 14.27 6.02 -26.78
N LYS A 5 13.41 6.35 -25.79
CA LYS A 5 12.41 5.40 -25.30
C LYS A 5 11.28 5.19 -26.31
N GLN A 6 10.89 6.22 -27.04
CA GLN A 6 9.86 6.11 -28.09
C GLN A 6 10.34 5.22 -29.24
N LEU A 7 11.57 5.44 -29.72
CA LEU A 7 12.15 4.59 -30.78
C LEU A 7 12.28 3.12 -30.36
N ARG A 8 12.64 2.85 -29.09
CA ARG A 8 12.73 1.47 -28.57
C ARG A 8 11.38 0.77 -28.54
N VAL A 9 10.30 1.50 -28.23
CA VAL A 9 8.92 0.97 -28.28
C VAL A 9 8.51 0.64 -29.72
N LEU A 10 9.00 1.39 -30.70
CA LEU A 10 8.70 1.23 -32.12
C LEU A 10 9.57 0.17 -32.83
N SER A 11 10.51 -0.47 -32.13
CA SER A 11 11.42 -1.47 -32.70
C SER A 11 11.36 -2.82 -32.00
N GLY A 12 11.64 -3.90 -32.75
CA GLY A 12 11.86 -5.24 -32.20
C GLY A 12 10.60 -5.92 -31.65
N PRO A 13 10.73 -6.79 -30.62
CA PRO A 13 9.62 -7.57 -30.08
C PRO A 13 8.44 -6.72 -29.58
N THR A 14 8.73 -5.55 -29.02
CA THR A 14 7.70 -4.62 -28.53
C THR A 14 6.82 -4.11 -29.67
N ALA A 15 7.42 -3.77 -30.81
CA ALA A 15 6.70 -3.26 -31.97
C ALA A 15 5.81 -4.34 -32.58
N ILE A 16 6.33 -5.56 -32.72
CA ILE A 16 5.57 -6.72 -33.20
C ILE A 16 4.37 -6.97 -32.28
N ARG A 17 4.61 -6.98 -30.96
CA ARG A 17 3.55 -7.16 -29.96
C ARG A 17 2.44 -6.11 -30.08
N ILE A 18 2.81 -4.83 -30.18
CA ILE A 18 1.85 -3.72 -30.30
C ILE A 18 1.09 -3.80 -31.62
N LYS A 19 1.78 -4.05 -32.74
CA LYS A 19 1.15 -4.23 -34.05
C LYS A 19 0.12 -5.36 -34.06
N MET A 20 0.38 -6.43 -33.31
CA MET A 20 -0.51 -7.58 -33.18
C MET A 20 -1.58 -7.42 -32.07
N GLY A 21 -1.60 -6.31 -31.33
CA GLY A 21 -2.54 -6.13 -30.23
C GLY A 21 -2.36 -7.10 -29.06
N LEU A 22 -1.19 -7.71 -28.92
CA LEU A 22 -0.94 -8.73 -27.89
C LEU A 22 -0.58 -8.08 -26.54
N THR A 23 -1.09 -8.65 -25.44
CA THR A 23 -0.58 -8.35 -24.10
C THR A 23 0.78 -9.02 -23.89
N GLN A 24 1.61 -8.51 -22.97
CA GLN A 24 2.88 -9.16 -22.62
C GLN A 24 2.69 -10.60 -22.14
N LEU A 25 1.55 -10.90 -21.49
CA LEU A 25 1.23 -12.24 -21.03
C LEU A 25 0.88 -13.17 -22.20
N ALA A 26 0.07 -12.71 -23.15
CA ALA A 26 -0.28 -13.47 -24.34
C ALA A 26 0.97 -13.79 -25.18
N LEU A 27 1.83 -12.80 -25.40
CA LEU A 27 3.10 -13.00 -26.08
C LEU A 27 3.99 -13.99 -25.32
N ALA A 28 4.09 -13.87 -24.00
CA ALA A 28 4.86 -14.80 -23.18
C ALA A 28 4.38 -16.25 -23.31
N LYS A 29 3.05 -16.47 -23.27
CA LYS A 29 2.43 -17.80 -23.47
C LYS A 29 2.76 -18.36 -24.85
N TYR A 30 2.64 -17.55 -25.91
CA TYR A 30 2.97 -17.96 -27.27
C TYR A 30 4.45 -18.37 -27.42
N LEU A 31 5.35 -17.53 -26.90
CA LEU A 31 6.78 -17.78 -26.95
C LEU A 31 7.23 -18.93 -26.05
N GLY A 32 6.43 -19.31 -25.05
CA GLY A 32 6.79 -20.33 -24.06
C GLY A 32 7.82 -19.81 -23.04
N ILE A 33 7.74 -18.53 -22.69
CA ILE A 33 8.61 -17.89 -21.69
C ILE A 33 7.78 -17.19 -20.61
N SER A 34 8.42 -16.73 -19.53
CA SER A 34 7.71 -16.00 -18.48
C SER A 34 7.39 -14.56 -18.89
N LYS A 35 6.27 -14.01 -18.39
CA LYS A 35 5.89 -12.59 -18.58
C LYS A 35 7.00 -11.64 -18.11
N SER A 36 7.67 -11.98 -17.01
CA SER A 36 8.79 -11.19 -16.47
C SER A 36 9.96 -11.13 -17.46
N LEU A 37 10.26 -12.24 -18.14
CA LEU A 37 11.29 -12.26 -19.18
C LEU A 37 10.93 -11.39 -20.38
N VAL A 38 9.67 -11.44 -20.85
CA VAL A 38 9.18 -10.52 -21.90
C VAL A 38 9.37 -9.06 -21.47
N SER A 39 8.96 -8.69 -20.26
CA SER A 39 9.14 -7.33 -19.73
C SER A 39 10.61 -6.92 -19.67
N MET A 40 11.51 -7.79 -19.21
CA MET A 40 12.95 -7.51 -19.21
C MET A 40 13.52 -7.31 -20.62
N ILE A 41 13.02 -8.06 -21.61
CA ILE A 41 13.44 -7.94 -23.00
C ILE A 41 12.94 -6.64 -23.61
N GLU A 42 11.67 -6.27 -23.42
CA GLU A 42 11.12 -5.00 -23.92
C GLU A 42 11.83 -3.77 -23.31
N ASN A 43 12.30 -3.90 -22.07
CA ASN A 43 13.12 -2.88 -21.41
C ASN A 43 14.57 -2.84 -21.92
N GLY A 44 15.02 -3.87 -22.65
CA GLY A 44 16.39 -4.02 -23.14
C GLY A 44 17.37 -4.50 -22.06
N ASN A 45 16.87 -5.09 -20.97
CA ASN A 45 17.69 -5.60 -19.86
C ASN A 45 18.18 -7.03 -20.10
N ARG A 46 17.53 -7.79 -20.99
CA ARG A 46 17.92 -9.16 -21.36
C ARG A 46 17.70 -9.39 -22.85
N SER A 47 18.52 -10.28 -23.42
CA SER A 47 18.32 -10.80 -24.77
C SER A 47 17.25 -11.89 -24.81
N LEU A 48 16.63 -12.04 -25.98
CA LEU A 48 15.56 -13.00 -26.21
C LEU A 48 16.17 -14.38 -26.54
N PRO A 49 15.73 -15.50 -25.91
CA PRO A 49 16.25 -16.84 -26.21
C PRO A 49 16.02 -17.21 -27.68
N LEU A 50 16.95 -17.96 -28.29
CA LEU A 50 16.88 -18.33 -29.71
C LEU A 50 15.54 -19.00 -30.09
N ALA A 51 15.04 -19.92 -29.26
CA ALA A 51 13.77 -20.58 -29.49
C ALA A 51 12.58 -19.60 -29.53
N ALA A 52 12.60 -18.55 -28.69
CA ALA A 52 11.58 -17.51 -28.72
C ALA A 52 11.77 -16.60 -29.94
N LEU A 53 13.00 -16.39 -30.41
CA LEU A 53 13.30 -15.52 -31.54
C LEU A 53 12.76 -16.14 -32.85
N LEU A 54 12.92 -17.45 -33.01
CA LEU A 54 12.34 -18.21 -34.12
C LEU A 54 10.80 -18.06 -34.14
N LYS A 55 10.14 -18.23 -33.00
CA LYS A 55 8.68 -18.04 -32.89
C LYS A 55 8.23 -16.61 -33.20
N ILE A 56 8.99 -15.60 -32.78
CA ILE A 56 8.69 -14.21 -33.15
C ILE A 56 8.81 -14.01 -34.66
N SER A 57 9.84 -14.56 -35.30
CA SER A 57 10.00 -14.45 -36.75
C SER A 57 8.88 -15.15 -37.51
N GLU A 58 8.42 -16.32 -37.04
CA GLU A 58 7.25 -16.99 -37.60
C GLU A 58 5.98 -16.14 -37.49
N LEU A 59 5.76 -15.51 -36.32
CA LEU A 59 4.66 -14.56 -36.10
C LEU A 59 4.72 -13.38 -37.06
N GLU A 60 5.90 -12.78 -37.25
CA GLU A 60 6.10 -11.63 -38.12
C GLU A 60 5.82 -11.98 -39.60
N ILE A 61 6.29 -13.15 -40.06
CA ILE A 61 6.02 -13.66 -41.41
C ILE A 61 4.51 -13.88 -41.60
N HIS A 62 3.85 -14.55 -40.65
CA HIS A 62 2.42 -14.81 -40.72
C HIS A 62 1.61 -13.50 -40.75
N PHE A 63 2.00 -12.51 -39.95
CA PHE A 63 1.35 -11.20 -39.94
C PHE A 63 1.57 -10.42 -41.23
N ALA A 64 2.77 -10.48 -41.81
CA ALA A 64 3.06 -9.86 -43.10
C ALA A 64 2.21 -10.48 -44.24
N GLN A 65 2.00 -11.80 -44.21
CA GLN A 65 1.15 -12.51 -45.18
C GLN A 65 -0.33 -12.14 -45.05
N LEU A 66 -0.83 -12.01 -43.82
CA LEU A 66 -2.20 -11.53 -43.56
C LEU A 66 -2.40 -10.10 -44.07
N SER A 67 -1.44 -9.22 -43.78
CA SER A 67 -1.45 -7.82 -44.21
C SER A 67 -1.50 -7.67 -45.73
N ALA A 68 -0.83 -8.56 -46.47
CA ALA A 68 -0.80 -8.54 -47.93
C ALA A 68 -2.12 -9.03 -48.56
N SER A 69 -2.91 -9.83 -47.84
CA SER A 69 -4.12 -10.47 -48.38
C SER A 69 -5.36 -9.58 -48.36
N GLY A 70 -5.28 -8.32 -47.89
CA GLY A 70 -6.39 -7.35 -47.88
C GLY A 70 -7.59 -7.72 -47.00
N ASN A 71 -7.59 -8.91 -46.41
CA ASN A 71 -8.56 -9.35 -45.42
C ASN A 71 -8.14 -8.77 -44.07
N ASP A 72 -8.66 -7.58 -43.74
CA ASP A 72 -8.76 -7.06 -42.37
C ASP A 72 -9.75 -7.90 -41.54
N ALA A 73 -9.73 -9.23 -41.70
CA ALA A 73 -10.37 -10.15 -40.80
C ALA A 73 -9.65 -9.98 -39.46
N ALA A 74 -10.26 -9.15 -38.61
CA ALA A 74 -9.78 -8.85 -37.27
C ALA A 74 -9.30 -10.15 -36.64
N LEU A 75 -7.99 -10.25 -36.40
CA LEU A 75 -7.36 -11.41 -35.77
C LEU A 75 -8.15 -11.68 -34.49
N SER A 76 -9.00 -12.70 -34.52
CA SER A 76 -9.71 -13.17 -33.34
C SER A 76 -8.65 -13.84 -32.48
N LEU A 77 -8.00 -13.00 -31.67
CA LEU A 77 -7.08 -13.42 -30.64
C LEU A 77 -7.75 -14.54 -29.86
N PRO A 78 -7.10 -15.71 -29.68
CA PRO A 78 -7.69 -16.79 -28.91
C PRO A 78 -8.14 -16.23 -27.58
N GLU A 79 -9.44 -16.39 -27.31
CA GLU A 79 -10.07 -15.83 -26.13
C GLU A 79 -9.29 -16.28 -24.90
N TYR A 80 -8.77 -15.31 -24.15
CA TYR A 80 -7.99 -15.61 -22.96
C TYR A 80 -8.93 -16.21 -21.92
N GLN A 81 -8.90 -17.53 -21.77
CA GLN A 81 -9.57 -18.19 -20.66
C GLN A 81 -8.65 -18.12 -19.44
N GLU A 82 -9.03 -17.28 -18.49
CA GLU A 82 -8.36 -17.20 -17.19
C GLU A 82 -8.50 -18.55 -16.48
N SER A 83 -7.40 -19.11 -16.00
CA SER A 83 -7.47 -20.38 -15.29
C SER A 83 -8.18 -20.20 -13.94
N ALA A 84 -8.81 -21.26 -13.41
CA ALA A 84 -9.44 -21.20 -12.08
C ALA A 84 -8.45 -20.77 -10.98
N THR A 85 -7.17 -21.14 -11.11
CA THR A 85 -6.10 -20.74 -10.20
C THR A 85 -5.77 -19.25 -10.33
N GLU A 86 -5.69 -18.72 -11.55
CA GLU A 86 -5.48 -17.28 -11.80
C GLU A 86 -6.64 -16.44 -11.24
N LYS A 87 -7.89 -16.86 -11.48
CA LYS A 87 -9.09 -16.21 -10.91
C LYS A 87 -9.06 -16.19 -9.38
N THR A 88 -8.63 -17.28 -8.75
CA THR A 88 -8.47 -17.36 -7.28
C THR A 88 -7.36 -16.44 -6.78
N ILE A 89 -6.21 -16.39 -7.48
CA ILE A 89 -5.11 -15.50 -7.14
C ILE A 89 -5.55 -14.03 -7.27
N ARG A 90 -6.30 -13.71 -8.32
CA ARG A 90 -6.82 -12.37 -8.57
C ARG A 90 -7.79 -11.92 -7.47
N THR A 91 -8.82 -12.71 -7.20
CA THR A 91 -9.81 -12.43 -6.14
C THR A 91 -9.18 -12.30 -4.75
N SER A 92 -8.17 -13.12 -4.45
CA SER A 92 -7.44 -12.99 -3.17
C SER A 92 -6.64 -11.69 -3.06
N ARG A 93 -6.05 -11.21 -4.17
CA ARG A 93 -5.36 -9.91 -4.22
C ARG A 93 -6.33 -8.73 -4.10
N GLU A 94 -7.49 -8.82 -4.74
CA GLU A 94 -8.56 -7.83 -4.64
C GLU A 94 -8.99 -7.67 -3.17
N LYS A 95 -9.35 -8.77 -2.51
CA LYS A 95 -9.71 -8.79 -1.07
C LYS A 95 -8.59 -8.24 -0.18
N ALA A 96 -7.34 -8.61 -0.46
CA ALA A 96 -6.20 -8.10 0.31
C ALA A 96 -6.03 -6.57 0.14
N ASN A 97 -6.27 -6.04 -1.06
CA ASN A 97 -6.22 -4.60 -1.31
C ASN A 97 -7.40 -3.86 -0.65
N GLU A 98 -8.60 -4.43 -0.67
CA GLU A 98 -9.78 -3.89 0.04
C GLU A 98 -9.52 -3.80 1.55
N LEU A 99 -8.94 -4.84 2.15
CA LEU A 99 -8.57 -4.82 3.57
C LEU A 99 -7.51 -3.76 3.86
N ARG A 100 -6.52 -3.58 2.99
CA ARG A 100 -5.53 -2.50 3.14
C ARG A 100 -6.18 -1.12 3.03
N LEU A 101 -7.13 -0.95 2.12
CA LEU A 101 -7.88 0.30 1.97
C LEU A 101 -8.67 0.62 3.23
N SER A 102 -9.41 -0.35 3.78
CA SER A 102 -10.19 -0.15 5.01
C SER A 102 -9.30 0.19 6.21
N GLN A 103 -8.16 -0.48 6.35
CA GLN A 103 -7.15 -0.14 7.37
C GLN A 103 -6.65 1.29 7.23
N LYS A 104 -6.33 1.75 6.01
CA LYS A 104 -5.86 3.13 5.79
C LYS A 104 -6.95 4.17 6.04
N LYS A 105 -8.19 3.90 5.68
CA LYS A 105 -9.34 4.77 6.01
C LYS A 105 -9.54 4.88 7.52
N TYR A 106 -9.40 3.77 8.24
CA TYR A 106 -9.45 3.78 9.71
C TYR A 106 -8.30 4.59 10.32
N GLU A 107 -7.07 4.39 9.86
CA GLU A 107 -5.88 5.15 10.32
C GLU A 107 -6.06 6.65 10.11
N LEU A 108 -6.59 7.07 8.96
CA LEU A 108 -6.90 8.47 8.67
C LEU A 108 -7.93 9.04 9.65
N LYS A 109 -9.03 8.32 9.89
CA LYS A 109 -10.07 8.75 10.84
C LYS A 109 -9.50 8.88 12.25
N TRP A 110 -8.69 7.92 12.69
CA TRP A 110 -8.03 7.95 13.98
C TRP A 110 -7.08 9.15 14.11
N MET A 111 -6.28 9.43 13.08
CA MET A 111 -5.40 10.59 13.06
C MET A 111 -6.16 11.92 13.16
N ALA A 112 -7.29 12.05 12.47
CA ALA A 112 -8.13 13.25 12.53
C ALA A 112 -8.70 13.49 13.93
N ILE A 113 -9.20 12.42 14.57
CA ILE A 113 -9.69 12.49 15.97
C ILE A 113 -8.54 12.91 16.90
N LYS A 114 -7.36 12.28 16.77
CA LYS A 114 -6.20 12.60 17.60
C LYS A 114 -5.73 14.05 17.44
N GLN A 115 -5.74 14.56 16.22
CA GLN A 115 -5.41 15.95 15.94
C GLN A 115 -6.39 16.90 16.64
N GLN A 116 -7.70 16.62 16.55
CA GLN A 116 -8.74 17.42 17.19
C GLN A 116 -8.59 17.42 18.72
N GLU A 117 -8.31 16.27 19.34
CA GLU A 117 -8.04 16.16 20.78
C GLU A 117 -6.85 17.03 21.20
N ILE A 118 -5.74 16.99 20.44
CA ILE A 118 -4.54 17.79 20.75
C ILE A 118 -4.86 19.29 20.63
N ILE A 119 -5.64 19.69 19.63
CA ILE A 119 -6.06 21.09 19.46
C ILE A 119 -6.91 21.55 20.65
N GLN A 120 -7.88 20.74 21.08
CA GLN A 120 -8.71 21.06 22.25
C GLN A 120 -7.87 21.19 23.53
N GLN A 121 -6.90 20.30 23.75
CA GLN A 121 -6.00 20.39 24.89
C GLN A 121 -5.13 21.66 24.85
N ILE A 122 -4.66 22.06 23.67
CA ILE A 122 -3.91 23.31 23.50
C ILE A 122 -4.81 24.51 23.84
N GLN A 123 -6.06 24.54 23.37
CA GLN A 123 -7.01 25.62 23.66
C GLN A 123 -7.30 25.73 25.16
N GLN A 124 -7.47 24.60 25.86
CA GLN A 124 -7.67 24.58 27.31
C GLN A 124 -6.45 25.14 28.05
N LEU A 125 -5.23 24.76 27.62
CA LEU A 125 -4.00 25.32 28.18
C LEU A 125 -3.85 26.82 27.88
N ASP A 126 -4.24 27.27 26.70
CA ASP A 126 -4.19 28.69 26.34
C ASP A 126 -5.10 29.53 27.25
N ILE A 127 -6.31 29.03 27.56
CA ILE A 127 -7.23 29.67 28.53
C ILE A 127 -6.60 29.68 29.93
N ALA A 128 -6.01 28.56 30.38
CA ALA A 128 -5.39 28.49 31.70
C ALA A 128 -4.18 29.44 31.84
N ILE A 129 -3.34 29.53 30.80
CA ILE A 129 -2.21 30.48 30.76
C ILE A 129 -2.70 31.93 30.77
N ALA A 130 -3.78 32.22 30.03
CA ALA A 130 -4.39 33.56 30.02
C ALA A 130 -5.05 33.94 31.35
N PHE A 131 -5.49 32.95 32.14
CA PHE A 131 -5.99 33.18 33.49
C PHE A 131 -4.84 33.42 34.47
N GLU A 132 -3.77 32.62 34.41
CA GLU A 132 -2.56 32.79 35.24
C GLU A 132 -1.92 34.17 35.02
N SER A 133 -1.93 34.67 33.78
CA SER A 133 -1.35 35.97 33.43
C SER A 133 -2.02 37.17 34.10
N GLN A 134 -3.24 37.04 34.60
CA GLN A 134 -3.93 38.10 35.35
C GLN A 134 -3.29 38.35 36.72
N TYR A 135 -2.58 37.36 37.27
CA TYR A 135 -1.93 37.43 38.58
C TYR A 135 -0.40 37.64 38.49
N GLY A 136 0.13 37.78 37.27
CA GLY A 136 1.55 37.93 36.98
C GLY A 136 1.92 37.22 35.68
N ALA A 137 2.91 37.72 34.94
CA ALA A 137 3.29 37.10 33.67
C ALA A 137 3.78 35.66 33.91
N PRO A 138 3.16 34.63 33.29
CA PRO A 138 3.62 33.26 33.43
C PRO A 138 5.02 33.17 32.83
N GLY A 139 5.99 32.78 33.65
CA GLY A 139 7.35 32.56 33.19
C GLY A 139 7.39 31.50 32.08
N ASP A 140 8.41 31.58 31.22
CA ASP A 140 8.60 30.63 30.12
C ASP A 140 8.75 29.17 30.59
N ASP A 141 9.09 29.01 31.87
CA ASP A 141 9.26 27.75 32.59
C ASP A 141 8.00 27.31 33.36
N SER A 142 6.87 28.01 33.23
CA SER A 142 5.59 27.57 33.80
C SER A 142 5.23 26.17 33.27
N PRO A 143 4.76 25.24 34.12
CA PRO A 143 4.40 23.89 33.71
C PRO A 143 3.33 23.87 32.62
N LEU A 144 2.45 24.87 32.57
CA LEU A 144 1.43 25.02 31.53
C LEU A 144 2.05 25.35 30.18
N VAL A 145 3.03 26.27 30.15
CA VAL A 145 3.77 26.67 28.94
C VAL A 145 4.59 25.50 28.40
N ILE A 146 5.25 24.74 29.29
CA ILE A 146 6.01 23.54 28.90
C ILE A 146 5.09 22.47 28.32
N SER A 147 3.94 22.21 28.96
CA SER A 147 2.95 21.24 28.48
C SER A 147 2.42 21.62 27.10
N ARG A 148 2.10 22.90 26.90
CA ARG A 148 1.68 23.44 25.60
C ARG A 148 2.75 23.24 24.53
N LYS A 149 4.02 23.59 24.82
CA LYS A 149 5.16 23.37 23.90
C LYS A 149 5.28 21.87 23.54
N GLY A 150 5.02 20.97 24.48
CA GLY A 150 4.98 19.52 24.26
C GLY A 150 3.85 19.08 23.32
N LEU A 151 2.63 19.59 23.51
CA LEU A 151 1.49 19.29 22.63
C LEU A 151 1.70 19.83 21.21
N LEU A 152 2.28 21.02 21.06
CA LEU A 152 2.61 21.58 19.74
C LEU A 152 3.60 20.68 18.98
N LYS A 153 4.58 20.08 19.67
CA LYS A 153 5.48 19.09 19.05
C LYS A 153 4.75 17.84 18.60
N LYS A 154 3.77 17.35 19.38
CA LYS A 154 2.92 16.21 18.99
C LYS A 154 2.02 16.56 17.79
N LEU A 155 1.48 17.78 17.75
CA LEU A 155 0.66 18.27 16.65
C LEU A 155 1.42 18.24 15.31
N LYS A 156 2.74 18.51 15.31
CA LYS A 156 3.60 18.37 14.12
C LYS A 156 3.69 16.94 13.58
N HIS A 157 3.44 15.93 14.41
CA HIS A 157 3.41 14.53 13.96
C HIS A 157 2.03 14.17 13.37
N CYS A 158 0.98 14.88 13.78
CA CYS A 158 -0.37 14.83 13.21
C CYS A 158 -0.59 15.98 12.20
N ASP A 159 0.46 16.37 11.47
CA ASP A 159 0.42 17.50 10.56
C ASP A 159 -0.44 17.21 9.33
N GLN A 160 -0.94 18.27 8.70
CA GLN A 160 -1.72 18.22 7.47
C GLN A 160 -0.96 17.47 6.36
N GLN A 161 0.37 17.55 6.35
CA GLN A 161 1.20 16.79 5.41
C GLN A 161 1.11 15.27 5.63
N ALA A 162 1.02 14.80 6.89
CA ALA A 162 0.89 13.38 7.19
C ALA A 162 -0.49 12.85 6.79
N ILE A 163 -1.54 13.64 7.02
CA ILE A 163 -2.91 13.34 6.58
C ILE A 163 -2.97 13.27 5.05
N ALA A 164 -2.45 14.27 4.34
CA ALA A 164 -2.41 14.28 2.87
C ALA A 164 -1.63 13.09 2.29
N LYS A 165 -0.56 12.63 2.96
CA LYS A 165 0.16 11.40 2.57
C LYS A 165 -0.70 10.16 2.71
N LEU A 166 -1.54 10.06 3.76
CA LEU A 166 -2.47 8.94 3.92
C LEU A 166 -3.59 9.00 2.87
N GLU A 167 -4.16 10.18 2.62
CA GLU A 167 -5.15 10.40 1.56
C GLU A 167 -4.61 9.99 0.20
N GLY A 168 -3.38 10.38 -0.13
CA GLY A 168 -2.73 9.97 -1.37
C GLY A 168 -2.58 8.45 -1.51
N LYS A 169 -2.26 7.75 -0.41
CA LYS A 169 -2.20 6.27 -0.40
C LYS A 169 -3.58 5.62 -0.55
N ILE A 170 -4.61 6.19 0.08
CA ILE A 170 -6.00 5.75 -0.06
C ILE A 170 -6.43 5.88 -1.53
N ALA A 171 -6.22 7.05 -2.13
CA ALA A 171 -6.56 7.30 -3.53
C ALA A 171 -5.83 6.34 -4.50
N GLN A 172 -4.54 6.06 -4.26
CA GLN A 172 -3.79 5.07 -5.05
C GLN A 172 -4.40 3.67 -4.93
N LEU A 173 -4.79 3.24 -3.73
CA LEU A 173 -5.44 1.94 -3.53
C LEU A 173 -6.81 1.88 -4.19
N GLU A 174 -7.60 2.96 -4.14
CA GLU A 174 -8.90 3.04 -4.81
C GLU A 174 -8.76 2.92 -6.33
N VAL A 175 -7.77 3.59 -6.94
CA VAL A 175 -7.48 3.44 -8.38
C VAL A 175 -7.09 1.99 -8.72
N VAL A 176 -6.24 1.37 -7.89
CA VAL A 176 -5.84 -0.02 -8.08
C VAL A 176 -7.05 -0.96 -8.00
N ILE A 177 -7.92 -0.81 -6.99
CA ILE A 177 -9.14 -1.62 -6.84
C ILE A 177 -10.10 -1.39 -8.01
N ALA A 178 -10.33 -0.14 -8.42
CA ALA A 178 -11.17 0.19 -9.57
C ALA A 178 -10.65 -0.45 -10.88
N SER A 179 -9.33 -0.53 -11.06
CA SER A 179 -8.74 -1.19 -12.22
C SER A 179 -9.03 -2.70 -12.28
N TYR A 180 -9.27 -3.33 -11.13
CA TYR A 180 -9.69 -4.73 -11.09
C TYR A 180 -11.18 -4.90 -11.40
N ALA A 181 -12.03 -3.95 -11.01
CA ALA A 181 -13.47 -4.00 -11.29
C ALA A 181 -13.76 -3.95 -12.80
N VAL A 182 -13.07 -3.08 -13.55
CA VAL A 182 -13.25 -2.92 -15.01
C VAL A 182 -12.85 -4.19 -15.79
N ASN A 183 -11.86 -4.92 -15.29
CA ASN A 183 -11.34 -6.13 -15.94
C ASN A 183 -12.06 -7.39 -15.51
N SER A 184 -13.05 -7.30 -14.60
CA SER A 184 -13.88 -8.45 -14.29
C SER A 184 -14.87 -8.54 -15.44
N PRO A 185 -14.77 -9.53 -16.35
CA PRO A 185 -15.82 -9.71 -17.34
C PRO A 185 -17.11 -9.77 -16.53
N HIS A 186 -18.06 -8.88 -16.83
CA HIS A 186 -19.38 -8.93 -16.22
C HIS A 186 -19.84 -10.37 -16.39
N GLU A 187 -19.77 -11.16 -15.32
CA GLU A 187 -20.55 -12.38 -15.20
C GLU A 187 -21.96 -11.83 -15.33
N ILE A 188 -22.50 -11.91 -16.54
CA ILE A 188 -23.91 -11.65 -16.79
C ILE A 188 -24.56 -12.53 -15.74
N PRO A 189 -25.20 -11.94 -14.71
CA PRO A 189 -25.84 -12.75 -13.70
C PRO A 189 -26.71 -13.71 -14.49
N ALA A 190 -26.57 -15.00 -14.23
CA ALA A 190 -27.36 -16.03 -14.87
C ALA A 190 -28.83 -15.84 -14.43
N GLU A 191 -29.44 -14.78 -14.92
CA GLU A 191 -30.86 -14.52 -14.86
C GLU A 191 -31.47 -15.53 -15.81
N ASN A 192 -32.20 -16.46 -15.21
CA ASN A 192 -33.03 -17.49 -15.84
C ASN A 192 -32.30 -18.75 -16.31
N SER A 193 -32.42 -19.80 -15.49
CA SER A 193 -33.08 -21.04 -15.96
C SER A 193 -33.10 -22.11 -14.86
N ILE A 194 -33.84 -21.90 -13.76
CA ILE A 194 -34.43 -23.03 -13.02
C ILE A 194 -35.78 -22.60 -12.42
N ASN A 195 -36.82 -22.58 -13.27
CA ASN A 195 -38.14 -23.02 -12.83
C ASN A 195 -38.06 -24.54 -12.64
N ALA A 196 -37.64 -24.98 -11.45
CA ALA A 196 -37.84 -26.35 -11.01
C ALA A 196 -38.43 -26.26 -9.61
N ALA A 197 -39.71 -26.61 -9.54
CA ALA A 197 -40.45 -26.80 -8.32
C ALA A 197 -39.65 -27.75 -7.40
N ALA A 198 -39.07 -27.19 -6.34
CA ALA A 198 -38.55 -27.96 -5.23
C ALA A 198 -39.69 -28.26 -4.24
N PRO A 199 -39.79 -29.49 -3.73
CA PRO A 199 -40.86 -29.92 -2.85
C PRO A 199 -40.78 -29.23 -1.48
N GLU A 200 -41.95 -28.92 -0.93
CA GLU A 200 -42.14 -28.39 0.43
C GLU A 200 -41.55 -29.33 1.48
N LEU A 201 -40.30 -29.08 1.86
CA LEU A 201 -39.72 -29.64 3.08
C LEU A 201 -40.12 -28.73 4.24
N SER A 202 -41.00 -29.26 5.09
CA SER A 202 -41.43 -28.64 6.34
C SER A 202 -40.23 -28.46 7.27
N VAL A 203 -39.70 -27.25 7.30
CA VAL A 203 -38.69 -26.85 8.28
C VAL A 203 -39.40 -26.69 9.63
N PRO A 204 -38.96 -27.37 10.70
CA PRO A 204 -39.53 -27.17 12.03
C PRO A 204 -39.31 -25.72 12.46
N ALA A 205 -40.35 -25.14 13.05
CA ALA A 205 -40.36 -23.77 13.54
C ALA A 205 -39.12 -23.48 14.40
N VAL A 206 -38.17 -22.73 13.84
CA VAL A 206 -37.05 -22.19 14.60
C VAL A 206 -37.65 -21.19 15.59
N PRO A 207 -37.44 -21.36 16.91
CA PRO A 207 -37.98 -20.45 17.90
C PRO A 207 -37.49 -19.04 17.60
N ALA A 208 -38.42 -18.07 17.66
CA ALA A 208 -38.14 -16.67 17.41
C ALA A 208 -36.92 -16.23 18.21
N PHE A 209 -35.79 -16.05 17.53
CA PHE A 209 -34.61 -15.42 18.10
C PHE A 209 -35.00 -13.96 18.32
N GLN A 210 -35.46 -13.67 19.53
CA GLN A 210 -35.71 -12.35 20.02
C GLN A 210 -34.40 -11.57 19.83
N LYS A 211 -34.39 -10.63 18.88
CA LYS A 211 -33.27 -9.72 18.66
C LYS A 211 -33.09 -8.92 19.94
N GLN A 212 -32.30 -9.45 20.87
CA GLN A 212 -31.63 -8.65 21.86
C GLN A 212 -30.68 -7.75 21.07
N ILE A 213 -31.16 -6.53 20.82
CA ILE A 213 -30.31 -5.41 20.46
C ILE A 213 -29.37 -5.28 21.65
N LEU A 214 -28.20 -5.93 21.57
CA LEU A 214 -27.12 -5.64 22.49
C LEU A 214 -26.82 -4.15 22.28
N PRO A 215 -26.96 -3.30 23.32
CA PRO A 215 -26.53 -1.92 23.21
C PRO A 215 -25.08 -1.97 22.77
N TYR A 216 -24.77 -1.24 21.70
CA TYR A 216 -23.43 -1.08 21.14
C TYR A 216 -22.41 -1.21 22.26
N GLY A 217 -21.74 -2.35 22.30
CA GLY A 217 -20.64 -2.57 23.21
C GLY A 217 -19.67 -1.43 22.92
N GLU A 218 -19.48 -0.56 23.90
CA GLU A 218 -18.26 0.21 23.99
C GLU A 218 -17.13 -0.75 23.66
N PRO A 219 -16.17 -0.37 22.79
CA PRO A 219 -14.98 -1.18 22.65
C PRO A 219 -14.47 -1.37 24.08
N LEU A 220 -14.45 -2.63 24.54
CA LEU A 220 -13.72 -3.02 25.73
C LEU A 220 -12.27 -2.70 25.39
N PHE A 221 -11.91 -1.44 25.60
CA PHE A 221 -10.58 -1.03 25.95
C PHE A 221 -10.29 -1.88 27.16
N VAL A 222 -9.59 -2.99 26.92
CA VAL A 222 -8.62 -3.46 27.89
C VAL A 222 -7.77 -2.24 28.14
N ASN A 223 -8.11 -1.50 29.19
CA ASN A 223 -7.22 -0.57 29.85
C ASN A 223 -6.05 -1.45 30.28
N ALA A 224 -5.12 -1.69 29.36
CA ALA A 224 -3.73 -1.69 29.70
C ALA A 224 -3.55 -0.33 30.38
N THR A 225 -3.66 -0.36 31.70
CA THR A 225 -3.19 0.67 32.61
C THR A 225 -1.73 0.87 32.26
N TYR A 226 -1.48 1.65 31.22
CA TYR A 226 -0.23 2.35 31.07
C TYR A 226 -0.15 3.21 32.33
N PRO A 227 0.87 3.00 33.18
CA PRO A 227 1.02 3.79 34.39
C PRO A 227 1.23 5.23 33.96
N THR A 228 0.16 6.01 33.99
CA THR A 228 0.21 7.46 33.90
C THR A 228 1.01 7.97 35.07
N PHE A 229 2.22 8.45 34.77
CA PHE A 229 2.87 9.56 35.46
C PHE A 229 2.82 9.54 37.00
N SER A 230 3.59 8.61 37.60
CA SER A 230 4.13 8.77 38.96
C SER A 230 5.64 8.46 38.97
N TRP A 231 6.40 9.18 38.13
CA TRP A 231 7.87 9.05 38.08
C TRP A 231 8.63 10.38 38.21
N ILE A 232 7.93 11.50 38.44
CA ILE A 232 8.58 12.83 38.58
C ILE A 232 8.83 13.23 40.06
N LEU A 233 8.32 12.49 41.05
CA LEU A 233 8.59 12.75 42.48
C LEU A 233 9.42 11.68 43.21
N ALA A 234 9.82 10.59 42.55
CA ALA A 234 10.61 9.51 43.19
C ALA A 234 12.09 9.46 42.74
N ARG A 235 12.63 10.55 42.17
CA ARG A 235 14.04 10.63 41.74
C ARG A 235 14.83 11.74 42.44
N GLN A 236 14.56 11.95 43.73
CA GLN A 236 15.37 12.84 44.59
C GLN A 236 15.97 12.14 45.82
N ALA A 237 15.92 10.80 45.89
CA ALA A 237 16.40 10.04 47.05
C ALA A 237 17.33 8.86 46.72
N ASN A 238 18.09 8.90 45.61
CA ASN A 238 19.14 7.90 45.41
C ASN A 238 20.36 8.43 44.64
N SER A 239 20.97 9.49 45.20
CA SER A 239 22.24 10.05 44.72
C SER A 239 23.33 9.91 45.78
N ARG A 240 23.65 8.68 46.18
CA ARG A 240 24.94 8.34 46.81
C ARG A 240 25.36 6.93 46.38
N HIS A 241 26.61 6.81 45.95
CA HIS A 241 27.30 5.60 45.45
C HIS A 241 27.10 5.25 43.98
N TYR A 242 27.78 5.99 43.09
CA TYR A 242 28.52 5.32 42.03
C TYR A 242 29.99 5.68 42.11
N SER A 243 30.76 4.59 42.21
CA SER A 243 32.20 4.50 42.30
C SER A 243 32.88 4.97 41.02
N LEU A 244 34.08 5.49 41.19
CA LEU A 244 35.04 5.89 40.18
C LEU A 244 35.33 4.72 39.22
N ALA A 245 34.79 4.78 38.01
CA ALA A 245 35.30 4.03 36.87
C ALA A 245 35.75 5.06 35.82
N GLY A 246 37.07 5.12 35.61
CA GLY A 246 37.73 6.11 34.76
C GLY A 246 37.35 6.01 33.28
N PRO A 247 37.68 7.04 32.50
CA PRO A 247 37.35 7.09 31.08
C PRO A 247 38.17 6.06 30.28
N PRO A 248 37.59 5.45 29.23
CA PRO A 248 38.35 4.60 28.32
C PRO A 248 39.35 5.43 27.52
N VAL A 249 40.60 4.95 27.51
CA VAL A 249 41.70 5.51 26.73
C VAL A 249 41.37 5.38 25.24
N ASN A 250 41.23 6.51 24.57
CA ASN A 250 41.14 6.60 23.10
C ASN A 250 42.49 6.17 22.49
N THR A 251 42.57 4.95 21.99
CA THR A 251 43.70 4.50 21.18
C THR A 251 43.61 5.12 19.79
N LEU A 252 44.53 6.06 19.54
CA LEU A 252 44.81 6.67 18.26
C LEU A 252 45.06 5.59 17.19
N ARG A 253 44.15 5.49 16.21
CA ARG A 253 44.40 4.79 14.95
C ARG A 253 45.44 5.58 14.15
N THR A 254 46.64 5.03 14.01
CA THR A 254 47.64 5.50 13.04
C THR A 254 47.23 5.10 11.62
N PRO A 255 47.44 5.97 10.62
CA PRO A 255 47.19 5.63 9.21
C PRO A 255 48.29 4.69 8.67
N ILE A 256 47.86 3.64 7.98
CA ILE A 256 48.72 2.70 7.25
C ILE A 256 49.24 3.41 6.00
N PRO A 257 50.56 3.47 5.74
CA PRO A 257 51.10 4.08 4.55
C PRO A 257 50.86 3.19 3.31
N SER A 258 50.24 3.80 2.31
CA SER A 258 50.00 3.26 0.97
C SER A 258 51.29 3.21 0.16
N SER A 259 52.10 2.18 0.38
CA SER A 259 53.23 1.89 -0.52
C SER A 259 53.36 0.39 -0.71
N GLN A 260 52.65 -0.15 -1.71
CA GLN A 260 53.08 -1.26 -2.56
C GLN A 260 51.96 -1.62 -3.55
N LEU A 261 51.95 -0.95 -4.70
CA LEU A 261 51.42 -1.49 -5.95
C LEU A 261 52.34 -0.99 -7.07
N ARG A 262 53.41 -1.75 -7.29
CA ARG A 262 54.20 -1.78 -8.53
C ARG A 262 54.50 -3.25 -8.84
N ALA A 263 53.78 -3.77 -9.83
CA ALA A 263 54.23 -4.63 -10.93
C ALA A 263 52.98 -5.24 -11.57
#